data_AF-A0A3D1EQ76-F1
#
_entry.id   AF-A0A3D1EQ76-F1
#
_cell.length_a   1.000
_cell.length_b   1.000
_cell.length_c   1.000
_cell.angle_alpha   90.00
_cell.angle_beta   90.00
_cell.angle_gamma   90.00
#
_symmetry.space_group_name_H-M   'P 1'
#
loop_
_entity.id
_entity.type
_entity.pdbx_description
1 polymer ?
#
loop_
_entity_poly.entity_id
_entity_poly.type
_entity_poly.pdbx_seq_one_letter_code
_entity_poly.pdbx_strand_id
1 'polypeptide(L)'
;MITRIILNGFATYARLATTFAFGLFFTSYVTAKLGLEGFGLVSLAAGTFGISFAIESGIGHAVSRELAPAFAKRDPKEIKAAFSSTFTASCLFGLFGGLVSIVLAYLATKGVIRIPGERMEFIRGLVWLLLSEGAIGVVRSVLSVWHRSAFASRLIWLDSIYLIIERFGKPLVAYIVLDSAASTAEGLDLIPQLAVGNFIWISASLVLSSLISLLLVKQARVLPRWTDFATLRGVLRRIFEALQFAFLSGFTPQLLALVVNATVGLAYNGIWSVVVQVGGWCTLLGEGILRGIDPLMVHLRVEKGEAQVQSALAILSKVQAYAFILVGVLVLSACPKLINLWVGRSWEADEALASLGMTAEQAVEMASFLIFLQLLALLPRMIFSPLERTLFGFGHMKRYLTQVWLASVVALVISAPAMQVSGWLGWAPLAVLAANLCTYVIGVYRSSAAIMLGESRFEASEVVKKPLVSLLLTWPVAPGLWSWGADFTPVQTLVCVGFHVMYSLIIILILERSLLGELVGRVRSRAV
;
A
#
# COMPACT_ATOMS: atom_id res chain seq x y z
N MET A 1 -5.31 8.01 -26.46
CA MET A 1 -5.63 7.82 -25.02
C MET A 1 -5.49 6.35 -24.62
N ILE A 2 -6.19 5.44 -25.31
CA ILE A 2 -6.15 3.99 -25.05
C ILE A 2 -4.72 3.43 -25.04
N THR A 3 -3.90 3.69 -26.06
CA THR A 3 -2.48 3.24 -26.11
C THR A 3 -1.67 3.67 -24.88
N ARG A 4 -1.94 4.86 -24.33
CA ARG A 4 -1.26 5.36 -23.12
C ARG A 4 -1.74 4.66 -21.86
N ILE A 5 -3.05 4.38 -21.76
CA ILE A 5 -3.62 3.62 -20.64
C ILE A 5 -3.03 2.20 -20.64
N ILE A 6 -2.93 1.56 -21.80
CA ILE A 6 -2.32 0.23 -21.96
C ILE A 6 -0.85 0.25 -21.55
N LEU A 7 -0.06 1.19 -22.08
CA LEU A 7 1.37 1.30 -21.74
C LEU A 7 1.60 1.55 -20.24
N ASN A 8 0.81 2.44 -19.63
CA ASN A 8 0.90 2.74 -18.20
C ASN A 8 0.45 1.56 -17.35
N GLY A 9 -0.59 0.84 -17.79
CA GLY A 9 -1.03 -0.40 -17.16
C GLY A 9 0.08 -1.44 -17.18
N PHE A 10 0.67 -1.69 -18.35
CA PHE A 10 1.78 -2.64 -18.50
C PHE A 10 2.99 -2.25 -17.64
N ALA A 11 3.43 -0.99 -17.68
CA ALA A 11 4.53 -0.50 -16.87
C ALA A 11 4.23 -0.64 -15.36
N THR A 12 2.99 -0.40 -14.95
CA THR A 12 2.57 -0.56 -13.56
C THR A 12 2.59 -2.03 -13.15
N TYR A 13 2.07 -2.94 -13.98
CA TYR A 13 2.09 -4.38 -13.68
C TYR A 13 3.49 -4.96 -13.69
N ALA A 14 4.39 -4.52 -14.59
CA ALA A 14 5.80 -4.91 -14.58
C ALA A 14 6.48 -4.49 -13.26
N ARG A 15 6.23 -3.26 -12.82
CA ARG A 15 6.69 -2.76 -11.51
C ARG A 15 6.12 -3.57 -10.34
N LEU A 16 4.87 -3.99 -10.42
CA LEU A 16 4.24 -4.80 -9.38
C LEU A 16 4.82 -6.22 -9.33
N ALA A 17 5.01 -6.85 -10.49
CA ALA A 17 5.62 -8.17 -10.61
C ALA A 17 7.05 -8.19 -10.05
N THR A 18 7.86 -7.18 -10.37
CA THR A 18 9.21 -7.03 -9.81
C THR A 18 9.18 -6.76 -8.31
N THR A 19 8.28 -5.90 -7.82
CA THR A 19 8.11 -5.66 -6.38
C THR A 19 7.74 -6.94 -5.63
N PHE A 20 6.85 -7.75 -6.21
CA PHE A 20 6.45 -9.04 -5.65
C PHE A 20 7.62 -10.04 -5.64
N ALA A 21 8.32 -10.22 -6.77
CA ALA A 21 9.46 -11.13 -6.88
C ALA A 21 10.60 -10.77 -5.91
N PHE A 22 10.98 -9.49 -5.85
CA PHE A 22 12.00 -9.02 -4.92
C PHE A 22 11.55 -9.06 -3.46
N GLY A 23 10.26 -8.85 -3.20
CA GLY A 23 9.68 -9.00 -1.86
C GLY A 23 9.72 -10.45 -1.37
N LEU A 24 9.36 -11.42 -2.23
CA LEU A 24 9.49 -12.84 -1.94
C LEU A 24 10.95 -13.20 -1.61
N PHE A 25 11.88 -12.82 -2.50
CA PHE A 25 13.31 -13.08 -2.27
C PHE A 25 13.81 -12.45 -0.96
N PHE A 26 13.53 -11.16 -0.75
CA PHE A 26 13.98 -10.42 0.43
C PHE A 26 13.52 -11.08 1.73
N THR A 27 12.23 -11.37 1.86
CA THR A 27 11.67 -11.94 3.10
C THR A 27 12.18 -13.35 3.36
N SER A 28 12.27 -14.20 2.34
CA SER A 28 12.83 -15.55 2.47
C SER A 28 14.28 -15.49 2.92
N TYR A 29 15.08 -14.67 2.25
CA TYR A 29 16.51 -14.52 2.51
C TYR A 29 16.80 -13.93 3.89
N VAL A 30 16.12 -12.85 4.27
CA VAL A 30 16.28 -12.22 5.58
C VAL A 30 15.83 -13.15 6.71
N THR A 31 14.71 -13.87 6.54
CA THR A 31 14.26 -14.85 7.53
C THR A 31 15.25 -16.00 7.67
N ALA A 32 15.80 -16.51 6.56
CA ALA A 32 16.81 -17.57 6.60
C ALA A 32 18.11 -17.16 7.30
N LYS A 33 18.48 -15.88 7.24
CA LYS A 33 19.74 -15.37 7.81
C LYS A 33 19.60 -14.82 9.24
N LEU A 34 18.46 -14.22 9.57
CA LEU A 34 18.23 -13.56 10.87
C LEU A 34 17.27 -14.34 11.78
N GLY A 35 16.68 -15.43 11.29
CA GLY A 35 15.58 -16.12 11.96
C GLY A 35 14.28 -15.31 11.95
N LEU A 36 13.25 -15.90 12.52
CA LEU A 36 11.89 -15.36 12.60
C LEU A 36 11.83 -14.12 13.48
N GLU A 37 12.53 -14.10 14.61
CA GLU A 37 12.59 -12.93 15.50
C GLU A 37 13.34 -11.77 14.87
N GLY A 38 14.47 -12.04 14.19
CA GLY A 38 15.22 -11.00 13.48
C GLY A 38 14.43 -10.44 12.30
N PHE A 39 13.71 -11.27 11.55
CA PHE A 39 12.76 -10.81 10.56
C PHE A 39 11.59 -10.04 11.18
N GLY A 40 11.09 -10.48 12.34
CA GLY A 40 10.09 -9.78 13.14
C GLY A 40 10.57 -8.39 13.57
N LEU A 41 11.84 -8.23 13.94
CA LEU A 41 12.46 -6.95 14.29
C LEU A 41 12.60 -6.03 13.08
N VAL A 42 13.14 -6.55 11.97
CA VAL A 42 13.25 -5.82 10.70
C VAL A 42 11.86 -5.37 10.26
N SER A 43 10.84 -6.21 10.42
CA SER A 43 9.47 -5.90 10.05
C SER A 43 8.76 -4.98 11.05
N LEU A 44 9.14 -5.00 12.34
CA LEU A 44 8.66 -4.06 13.35
C LEU A 44 9.17 -2.64 13.06
N ALA A 45 10.49 -2.53 12.81
CA ALA A 45 11.07 -1.30 12.30
C ALA A 45 10.42 -0.94 10.97
N ALA A 46 10.10 -1.95 10.14
CA ALA A 46 9.37 -1.70 8.93
C ALA A 46 7.95 -1.18 9.14
N GLY A 47 7.30 -1.59 10.22
CA GLY A 47 6.04 -1.02 10.68
C GLY A 47 6.17 0.49 10.86
N THR A 48 7.29 0.96 11.42
CA THR A 48 7.56 2.40 11.54
C THR A 48 7.84 3.11 10.21
N PHE A 49 8.24 2.40 9.13
CA PHE A 49 8.19 2.97 7.76
C PHE A 49 6.81 3.52 7.47
N GLY A 50 5.76 2.97 8.07
CA GLY A 50 4.40 3.42 7.87
C GLY A 50 4.22 4.92 8.14
N ILE A 51 5.01 5.53 9.04
CA ILE A 51 5.00 6.98 9.26
C ILE A 51 5.64 7.70 8.07
N SER A 52 6.87 7.34 7.71
CA SER A 52 7.57 7.92 6.55
C SER A 52 6.77 7.74 5.26
N PHE A 53 6.15 6.58 5.08
CA PHE A 53 5.29 6.25 3.95
C PHE A 53 3.97 7.03 3.98
N ALA A 54 3.34 7.20 5.16
CA ALA A 54 2.14 8.03 5.28
C ALA A 54 2.43 9.50 4.96
N ILE A 55 3.58 10.01 5.41
CA ILE A 55 4.08 11.35 5.07
C ILE A 55 4.34 11.46 3.57
N GLU A 56 5.09 10.54 2.99
CA GLU A 56 5.38 10.50 1.56
C GLU A 56 4.11 10.41 0.71
N SER A 57 3.14 9.57 1.13
CA SER A 57 1.85 9.43 0.46
C SER A 57 1.02 10.71 0.55
N GLY A 58 0.91 11.30 1.74
CA GLY A 58 0.20 12.57 1.96
C GLY A 58 0.80 13.71 1.14
N ILE A 59 2.14 13.81 1.12
CA ILE A 59 2.88 14.72 0.24
C ILE A 59 2.56 14.41 -1.22
N GLY A 60 2.76 13.18 -1.68
CA GLY A 60 2.58 12.79 -3.08
C GLY A 60 1.19 13.11 -3.62
N HIS A 61 0.16 12.90 -2.80
CA HIS A 61 -1.22 13.25 -3.13
C HIS A 61 -1.43 14.77 -3.21
N ALA A 62 -0.93 15.54 -2.25
CA ALA A 62 -1.03 16.99 -2.27
C ALA A 62 -0.25 17.62 -3.45
N VAL A 63 0.98 17.15 -3.68
CA VAL A 63 1.82 17.57 -4.81
C VAL A 63 1.13 17.29 -6.14
N SER A 64 0.58 16.09 -6.32
CA SER A 64 -0.15 15.74 -7.55
C SER A 64 -1.38 16.65 -7.75
N ARG A 65 -2.09 16.98 -6.67
CA ARG A 65 -3.29 17.82 -6.70
C ARG A 65 -2.99 19.30 -7.00
N GLU A 66 -1.84 19.81 -6.57
CA GLU A 66 -1.41 21.19 -6.88
C GLU A 66 -0.74 21.30 -8.25
N LEU A 67 0.13 20.36 -8.59
CA LEU A 67 0.88 20.41 -9.83
C LEU A 67 0.03 20.05 -11.05
N ALA A 68 -0.88 19.09 -10.96
CA ALA A 68 -1.65 18.64 -12.14
C ALA A 68 -2.49 19.77 -12.79
N PRO A 69 -3.24 20.60 -12.03
CA PRO A 69 -3.93 21.76 -12.62
C PRO A 69 -2.98 22.80 -13.21
N ALA A 70 -1.85 23.08 -12.55
CA ALA A 70 -0.86 24.03 -13.06
C ALA A 70 -0.25 23.57 -14.39
N PHE A 71 0.11 22.28 -14.49
CA PHE A 71 0.56 21.68 -15.75
C PHE A 71 -0.54 21.64 -16.82
N ALA A 72 -1.80 21.44 -16.42
CA ALA A 72 -2.93 21.46 -17.35
C ALA A 72 -3.13 22.83 -18.00
N LYS A 73 -2.99 23.91 -17.23
CA LYS A 73 -3.08 25.30 -17.72
C LYS A 73 -1.89 25.74 -18.57
N ARG A 74 -0.74 25.06 -18.45
CA ARG A 74 0.51 25.36 -19.15
C ARG A 74 1.10 26.75 -18.86
N ASP A 75 0.74 27.38 -17.73
CA ASP A 75 1.37 28.64 -17.30
C ASP A 75 2.67 28.35 -16.52
N PRO A 76 3.85 28.76 -17.03
CA PRO A 76 5.10 28.56 -16.32
C PRO A 76 5.12 29.19 -14.93
N LYS A 77 4.48 30.34 -14.72
CA LYS A 77 4.47 31.05 -13.42
C LYS A 77 3.69 30.25 -12.38
N GLU A 78 2.50 29.76 -12.72
CA GLU A 78 1.71 28.90 -11.83
C GLU A 78 2.44 27.60 -11.50
N ILE A 79 3.04 26.94 -12.49
CA ILE A 79 3.81 25.68 -12.28
C ILE A 79 4.94 25.92 -11.27
N LYS A 80 5.68 27.01 -11.45
CA LYS A 80 6.81 27.40 -10.62
C LYS A 80 6.40 27.74 -9.17
N ALA A 81 5.29 28.48 -9.00
CA ALA A 81 4.76 28.81 -7.68
C ALA A 81 4.24 27.57 -6.92
N ALA A 82 3.48 26.70 -7.61
CA ALA A 82 3.00 25.44 -7.06
C ALA A 82 4.16 24.50 -6.70
N PHE A 83 5.18 24.41 -7.56
CA PHE A 83 6.37 23.62 -7.31
C PHE A 83 7.20 24.11 -6.12
N SER A 84 7.46 25.41 -5.99
CA SER A 84 8.21 25.97 -4.84
C SER A 84 7.46 25.78 -3.52
N SER A 85 6.14 25.98 -3.53
CA SER A 85 5.29 25.81 -2.35
C SER A 85 5.20 24.35 -1.90
N THR A 86 5.06 23.42 -2.85
CA THR A 86 5.10 21.99 -2.57
C THR A 86 6.47 21.52 -2.09
N PHE A 87 7.56 21.99 -2.70
CA PHE A 87 8.91 21.70 -2.24
C PHE A 87 9.16 22.15 -0.80
N THR A 88 8.78 23.39 -0.47
CA THR A 88 8.92 23.94 0.89
C THR A 88 8.11 23.12 1.90
N ALA A 89 6.85 22.81 1.57
CA ALA A 89 6.00 22.00 2.43
C ALA A 89 6.56 20.59 2.64
N SER A 90 7.09 19.96 1.58
CA SER A 90 7.75 18.66 1.67
C SER A 90 8.99 18.65 2.55
N CYS A 91 9.79 19.73 2.53
CA CYS A 91 10.93 19.87 3.44
C CYS A 91 10.47 19.90 4.90
N LEU A 92 9.44 20.68 5.22
CA LEU A 92 8.89 20.78 6.57
C LEU A 92 8.36 19.43 7.08
N PHE A 93 7.58 18.72 6.25
CA PHE A 93 7.04 17.41 6.63
C PHE A 93 8.11 16.31 6.66
N GLY A 94 9.13 16.39 5.82
CA GLY A 94 10.30 15.50 5.87
C GLY A 94 11.04 15.65 7.20
N LEU A 95 11.37 16.88 7.59
CA LEU A 95 12.00 17.17 8.88
C LEU A 95 11.15 16.72 10.07
N PHE A 96 9.84 16.93 10.00
CA PHE A 96 8.90 16.41 11.01
C PHE A 96 8.95 14.88 11.12
N GLY A 97 8.94 14.16 9.99
CA GLY A 97 9.08 12.70 9.97
C GLY A 97 10.41 12.23 10.57
N GLY A 98 11.51 12.90 10.23
CA GLY A 98 12.82 12.62 10.82
C GLY A 98 12.85 12.82 12.34
N LEU A 99 12.23 13.90 12.84
CA LEU A 99 12.11 14.17 14.27
C LEU A 99 11.30 13.07 14.98
N VAL A 100 10.17 12.63 14.40
CA VAL A 100 9.38 11.53 14.95
C VAL A 100 10.20 10.25 15.04
N SER A 101 10.99 9.92 14.02
CA SER A 101 11.87 8.74 14.05
C SER A 101 12.96 8.84 15.14
N ILE A 102 13.52 10.03 15.38
CA ILE A 102 14.48 10.25 16.47
C ILE A 102 13.79 10.02 17.84
N VAL A 103 12.57 10.54 18.01
CA VAL A 103 11.79 10.32 19.24
C VAL A 103 11.49 8.84 19.44
N LEU A 104 11.06 8.12 18.39
CA LEU A 104 10.82 6.68 18.46
C LEU A 104 12.08 5.89 18.78
N ALA A 105 13.22 6.25 18.18
CA ALA A 105 14.51 5.64 18.49
C ALA A 105 14.90 5.87 19.96
N TYR A 106 14.69 7.09 20.48
CA TYR A 106 14.89 7.38 21.90
C TYR A 106 13.97 6.53 22.79
N LEU A 107 12.69 6.43 22.47
CA LEU A 107 11.73 5.60 23.21
C LEU A 107 12.11 4.11 23.19
N ALA A 108 12.67 3.62 22.08
CA ALA A 108 13.22 2.26 21.99
C ALA A 108 14.37 2.05 22.98
N THR A 109 15.30 3.02 23.09
CA THR A 109 16.41 2.93 24.08
C THR A 109 15.96 2.99 25.53
N LYS A 110 14.77 3.54 25.81
CA LYS A 110 14.16 3.58 27.14
C LYS A 110 13.32 2.36 27.47
N GLY A 111 13.27 1.36 26.58
CA GLY A 111 12.50 0.13 26.79
C GLY A 111 10.98 0.34 26.69
N VAL A 112 10.51 1.50 26.20
CA VAL A 112 9.07 1.76 26.01
C VAL A 112 8.52 0.85 24.91
N ILE A 113 9.29 0.62 23.86
CA ILE A 113 9.00 -0.41 22.86
C ILE A 113 9.55 -1.73 23.41
N ARG A 114 8.67 -2.51 24.04
CA ARG A 114 9.04 -3.77 24.67
C ARG A 114 9.55 -4.75 23.61
N ILE A 115 10.85 -5.04 23.65
CA ILE A 115 11.49 -6.11 22.90
C ILE A 115 11.68 -7.30 23.86
N PRO A 116 11.07 -8.46 23.60
CA PRO A 116 11.25 -9.65 24.43
C PRO A 116 12.74 -10.01 24.58
N GLY A 117 13.15 -10.40 25.79
CA GLY A 117 14.48 -10.96 26.05
C GLY A 117 15.60 -9.97 26.38
N GLU A 118 15.33 -8.66 26.50
CA GLU A 118 16.31 -7.60 26.87
C GLU A 118 17.67 -7.68 26.13
N ARG A 119 17.69 -8.29 24.94
CA ARG A 119 18.91 -8.43 24.15
C ARG A 119 19.26 -7.05 23.59
N MET A 120 20.34 -6.47 24.13
CA MET A 120 20.83 -5.14 23.73
C MET A 120 21.08 -5.01 22.22
N GLU A 121 21.41 -6.12 21.55
CA GLU A 121 21.56 -6.20 20.10
C GLU A 121 20.28 -5.88 19.33
N PHE A 122 19.12 -6.40 19.76
CA PHE A 122 17.84 -6.11 19.11
C PHE A 122 17.45 -4.65 19.29
N ILE A 123 17.69 -4.08 20.47
CA ILE A 123 17.45 -2.65 20.74
C ILE A 123 18.34 -1.79 19.83
N ARG A 124 19.64 -2.13 19.75
CA ARG A 124 20.60 -1.43 18.88
C ARG A 124 20.17 -1.54 17.42
N GLY A 125 19.80 -2.74 16.95
CA GLY A 125 19.31 -2.97 15.60
C GLY A 125 18.06 -2.15 15.28
N LEU A 126 17.06 -2.17 16.18
CA LEU A 126 15.85 -1.37 16.05
C LEU A 126 16.16 0.12 15.95
N VAL A 127 17.00 0.66 16.83
CA VAL A 127 17.39 2.08 16.83
C VAL A 127 18.00 2.48 15.49
N TRP A 128 18.94 1.68 14.96
CA TRP A 128 19.55 1.97 13.66
C TRP A 128 18.55 1.94 12.51
N LEU A 129 17.64 0.96 12.51
CA LEU A 129 16.56 0.91 11.52
C LEU A 129 15.63 2.12 11.63
N LEU A 130 15.22 2.53 12.83
CA LEU A 130 14.37 3.71 13.04
C LEU A 130 15.04 4.99 12.54
N LEU A 131 16.32 5.17 12.86
CA LEU A 131 17.09 6.34 12.44
C LEU A 131 17.32 6.36 10.93
N SER A 132 17.69 5.21 10.32
CA SER A 132 17.83 5.12 8.87
C SER A 132 16.50 5.42 8.18
N GLU A 133 15.38 4.99 8.76
CA GLU A 133 14.07 5.24 8.18
C GLU A 133 13.56 6.67 8.34
N GLY A 134 13.92 7.33 9.43
CA GLY A 134 13.74 8.77 9.56
C GLY A 134 14.52 9.51 8.47
N ALA A 135 15.78 9.15 8.28
CA ALA A 135 16.64 9.77 7.27
C ALA A 135 16.13 9.51 5.84
N ILE A 136 15.73 8.28 5.51
CA ILE A 136 15.09 7.94 4.24
C ILE A 136 13.80 8.74 4.06
N GLY A 137 12.98 8.85 5.10
CA GLY A 137 11.72 9.62 5.08
C GLY A 137 11.95 11.10 4.76
N VAL A 138 12.98 11.72 5.34
CA VAL A 138 13.39 13.10 5.04
C VAL A 138 13.78 13.22 3.57
N VAL A 139 14.70 12.36 3.11
CA VAL A 139 15.20 12.40 1.73
C VAL A 139 14.08 12.16 0.72
N ARG A 140 13.21 11.18 0.95
CA ARG A 140 12.02 10.92 0.11
C ARG A 140 11.08 12.10 0.09
N SER A 141 10.76 12.69 1.23
CA SER A 141 9.84 13.82 1.30
C SER A 141 10.33 14.96 0.41
N VAL A 142 11.61 15.35 0.57
CA VAL A 142 12.25 16.43 -0.19
C VAL A 142 12.35 16.09 -1.68
N LEU A 143 12.92 14.93 -2.01
CA LEU A 143 13.25 14.55 -3.39
C LEU A 143 12.02 14.10 -4.20
N SER A 144 10.97 13.62 -3.53
CA SER A 144 9.75 13.14 -4.22
C SER A 144 9.09 14.22 -5.07
N VAL A 145 9.25 15.51 -4.76
CA VAL A 145 8.57 16.60 -5.49
C VAL A 145 9.00 16.65 -6.96
N TRP A 146 10.28 16.42 -7.26
CA TRP A 146 10.77 16.35 -8.64
C TRP A 146 10.21 15.13 -9.37
N HIS A 147 10.31 13.97 -8.73
CA HIS A 147 9.75 12.73 -9.27
C HIS A 147 8.23 12.86 -9.54
N ARG A 148 7.48 13.44 -8.61
CA ARG A 148 6.02 13.68 -8.74
C ARG A 148 5.70 14.73 -9.80
N SER A 149 6.59 15.67 -10.07
CA SER A 149 6.42 16.62 -11.19
C SER A 149 6.47 15.90 -12.55
N ALA A 150 7.33 14.90 -12.72
CA ALA A 150 7.36 14.06 -13.91
C ALA A 150 6.08 13.22 -14.04
N PHE A 151 5.59 12.68 -12.92
CA PHE A 151 4.30 11.99 -12.89
C PHE A 151 3.14 12.93 -13.29
N ALA A 152 3.09 14.14 -12.73
CA ALA A 152 2.10 15.16 -13.06
C ALA A 152 2.20 15.63 -14.53
N SER A 153 3.41 15.62 -15.11
CA SER A 153 3.63 15.92 -16.53
C SER A 153 3.31 14.75 -17.47
N ARG A 154 2.64 13.70 -16.98
CA ARG A 154 2.19 12.52 -17.73
C ARG A 154 3.30 11.51 -18.09
N LEU A 155 4.45 11.53 -17.41
CA LEU A 155 5.55 10.56 -17.57
C LEU A 155 5.42 9.39 -16.57
N ILE A 156 4.26 8.72 -16.54
CA ILE A 156 3.95 7.68 -15.55
C ILE A 156 4.89 6.46 -15.65
N TRP A 157 5.33 6.11 -16.86
CA TRP A 157 6.26 5.00 -17.08
C TRP A 157 7.61 5.21 -16.37
N LEU A 158 8.04 6.47 -16.24
CA LEU A 158 9.29 6.84 -15.60
C LEU A 158 9.21 6.61 -14.07
N ASP A 159 8.06 6.94 -13.47
CA ASP A 159 7.75 6.58 -12.07
C ASP A 159 7.88 5.07 -11.84
N SER A 160 7.36 4.26 -12.76
CA SER A 160 7.47 2.81 -12.67
C SER A 160 8.91 2.31 -12.71
N ILE A 161 9.75 2.84 -13.59
CA ILE A 161 11.17 2.46 -13.67
C ILE A 161 11.91 2.80 -12.37
N TYR A 162 11.69 4.01 -11.83
CA TYR A 162 12.35 4.40 -10.59
C TYR A 162 11.97 3.49 -9.43
N LEU A 163 10.70 3.14 -9.32
CA LEU A 163 10.25 2.24 -8.27
C LEU A 163 10.82 0.84 -8.46
N ILE A 164 11.04 0.37 -9.68
CA ILE A 164 11.74 -0.90 -9.91
C ILE A 164 13.18 -0.82 -9.37
N ILE A 165 13.92 0.23 -9.71
CA ILE A 165 15.32 0.44 -9.26
C ILE A 165 15.37 0.54 -7.73
N GLU A 166 14.46 1.31 -7.14
CA GLU A 166 14.38 1.47 -5.68
C GLU A 166 14.08 0.14 -4.98
N ARG A 167 13.14 -0.66 -5.52
CA ARG A 167 12.72 -1.95 -4.94
C ARG A 167 13.75 -3.05 -5.13
N PHE A 168 14.56 -2.99 -6.19
CA PHE A 168 15.66 -3.91 -6.42
C PHE A 168 16.77 -3.77 -5.38
N GLY A 169 17.07 -2.54 -4.97
CA GLY A 169 18.23 -2.31 -4.10
C GLY A 169 18.11 -2.85 -2.69
N LYS A 170 16.91 -2.89 -2.09
CA LYS A 170 16.76 -3.44 -0.73
C LYS A 170 17.24 -4.90 -0.64
N PRO A 171 16.76 -5.82 -1.50
CA PRO A 171 17.31 -7.17 -1.54
C PRO A 171 18.77 -7.25 -1.97
N LEU A 172 19.23 -6.37 -2.87
CA LEU A 172 20.66 -6.33 -3.23
C LEU A 172 21.53 -5.96 -2.02
N VAL A 173 21.17 -4.94 -1.26
CA VAL A 173 21.86 -4.53 -0.03
C VAL A 173 21.81 -5.65 0.99
N ALA A 174 20.64 -6.26 1.19
CA ALA A 174 20.50 -7.40 2.11
C ALA A 174 21.41 -8.56 1.74
N TYR A 175 21.47 -8.90 0.45
CA TYR A 175 22.37 -9.92 -0.06
C TYR A 175 23.84 -9.56 0.20
N ILE A 176 24.28 -8.36 -0.17
CA ILE A 176 25.68 -7.92 0.03
C ILE A 176 26.05 -7.95 1.52
N VAL A 177 25.23 -7.36 2.39
CA VAL A 177 25.53 -7.21 3.83
C VAL A 177 25.52 -8.58 4.52
N LEU A 178 24.46 -9.37 4.34
CA LEU A 178 24.29 -10.63 5.07
C LEU A 178 25.18 -11.77 4.54
N ASP A 179 25.60 -11.72 3.28
CA ASP A 179 26.52 -12.72 2.71
C ASP A 179 27.99 -12.39 3.01
N SER A 180 28.35 -11.10 3.09
CA SER A 180 29.72 -10.67 3.43
C SER A 180 30.19 -11.08 4.83
N ALA A 181 29.26 -11.43 5.71
CA ALA A 181 29.51 -11.70 7.12
C ALA A 181 29.55 -13.19 7.49
N ALA A 182 29.53 -14.08 6.50
CA ALA A 182 29.35 -15.54 6.65
C ALA A 182 30.39 -16.28 7.52
N SER A 183 31.37 -15.59 8.13
CA SER A 183 32.43 -16.21 8.92
C SER A 183 32.64 -15.70 10.35
N THR A 184 32.02 -14.58 10.79
CA THR A 184 32.47 -13.95 12.05
C THR A 184 31.43 -13.21 12.91
N ALA A 185 30.21 -12.91 12.45
CA ALA A 185 29.25 -12.13 13.23
C ALA A 185 27.91 -12.86 13.41
N GLU A 186 27.36 -12.81 14.63
CA GLU A 186 25.95 -13.12 14.86
C GLU A 186 25.10 -12.20 13.97
N GLY A 187 24.13 -12.76 13.23
CA GLY A 187 23.44 -12.03 12.14
C GLY A 187 22.78 -10.70 12.56
N LEU A 188 22.50 -10.52 13.85
CA LEU A 188 21.91 -9.30 14.42
C LEU A 188 22.86 -8.09 14.39
N ASP A 189 24.17 -8.29 14.51
CA ASP A 189 25.17 -7.22 14.44
C ASP A 189 25.26 -6.56 13.06
N LEU A 190 24.66 -7.19 12.04
CA LEU A 190 24.61 -6.70 10.66
C LEU A 190 23.42 -5.78 10.40
N ILE A 191 22.45 -5.72 11.31
CA ILE A 191 21.25 -4.87 11.15
C ILE A 191 21.61 -3.39 10.96
N PRO A 192 22.56 -2.79 11.71
CA PRO A 192 23.02 -1.43 11.46
C PRO A 192 23.59 -1.24 10.04
N GLN A 193 24.33 -2.22 9.53
CA GLN A 193 24.90 -2.17 8.18
C GLN A 193 23.80 -2.26 7.12
N LEU A 194 22.80 -3.11 7.33
CA LEU A 194 21.60 -3.22 6.49
C LEU A 194 20.83 -1.89 6.46
N ALA A 195 20.66 -1.25 7.61
CA ALA A 195 19.99 0.04 7.76
C ALA A 195 20.72 1.15 6.96
N VAL A 196 22.04 1.25 7.14
CA VAL A 196 22.88 2.22 6.44
C VAL A 196 22.93 1.95 4.93
N GLY A 197 23.10 0.70 4.52
CA GLY A 197 23.12 0.31 3.11
C GLY A 197 21.80 0.64 2.41
N ASN A 198 20.66 0.41 3.07
CA ASN A 198 19.34 0.77 2.55
C ASN A 198 19.19 2.29 2.41
N PHE A 199 19.65 3.06 3.41
CA PHE A 199 19.66 4.52 3.34
C PHE A 199 20.49 5.03 2.16
N ILE A 200 21.69 4.49 1.95
CA ILE A 200 22.57 4.87 0.85
C ILE A 200 21.91 4.57 -0.50
N TRP A 201 21.40 3.35 -0.69
CA TRP A 201 20.75 2.97 -1.95
C TRP A 201 19.54 3.84 -2.27
N ILE A 202 18.63 4.00 -1.31
CA ILE A 202 17.41 4.76 -1.52
C ILE A 202 17.74 6.23 -1.80
N SER A 203 18.67 6.81 -1.05
CA SER A 203 19.12 8.19 -1.30
C SER A 203 19.74 8.35 -2.69
N ALA A 204 20.63 7.44 -3.10
CA ALA A 204 21.25 7.48 -4.43
C ALA A 204 20.21 7.36 -5.56
N SER A 205 19.27 6.42 -5.45
CA SER A 205 18.21 6.24 -6.45
C SER A 205 17.24 7.43 -6.52
N LEU A 206 16.94 8.08 -5.40
CA LEU A 206 16.12 9.30 -5.35
C LEU A 206 16.85 10.51 -5.93
N VAL A 207 18.15 10.66 -5.67
CA VAL A 207 18.96 11.72 -6.29
C VAL A 207 19.00 11.52 -7.80
N LEU A 208 19.30 10.32 -8.28
CA LEU A 208 19.32 10.01 -9.71
C LEU A 208 17.97 10.28 -10.37
N SER A 209 16.87 9.82 -9.76
CA SER A 209 15.52 10.05 -10.30
C SER A 209 15.14 11.53 -10.31
N SER A 210 15.55 12.30 -9.30
CA SER A 210 15.34 13.74 -9.24
C SER A 210 16.13 14.46 -10.33
N LEU A 211 17.38 14.08 -10.57
CA LEU A 211 18.22 14.62 -11.64
C LEU A 211 17.61 14.36 -13.03
N ILE A 212 17.18 13.13 -13.30
CA ILE A 212 16.52 12.82 -14.57
C ILE A 212 15.19 13.57 -14.70
N SER A 213 14.41 13.68 -13.63
CA SER A 213 13.16 14.46 -13.62
C SER A 213 13.42 15.95 -13.90
N LEU A 214 14.49 16.52 -13.36
CA LEU A 214 14.94 17.89 -13.64
C LEU A 214 15.32 18.12 -15.10
N LEU A 215 15.91 17.11 -15.75
CA LEU A 215 16.26 17.17 -17.17
C LEU A 215 15.02 17.12 -18.07
N LEU A 216 14.04 16.27 -17.73
CA LEU A 216 12.83 16.06 -18.51
C LEU A 216 11.78 17.16 -18.29
N VAL A 217 11.65 17.66 -17.06
CA VAL A 217 10.66 18.67 -16.66
C VAL A 217 11.37 19.98 -16.36
N LYS A 218 11.85 20.66 -17.41
CA LYS A 218 12.63 21.92 -17.28
C LYS A 218 11.92 23.03 -16.48
N GLN A 219 10.60 22.96 -16.38
CA GLN A 219 9.76 23.91 -15.64
C GLN A 219 9.81 23.68 -14.12
N ALA A 220 10.17 22.47 -13.66
CA ALA A 220 10.24 22.07 -12.26
C ALA A 220 11.60 22.43 -11.61
N ARG A 221 12.00 23.70 -11.72
CA ARG A 221 13.22 24.22 -11.05
C ARG A 221 12.82 25.00 -9.80
N VAL A 222 13.44 24.68 -8.67
CA VAL A 222 13.21 25.39 -7.40
C VAL A 222 13.84 26.79 -7.49
N LEU A 223 13.04 27.80 -7.21
CA LEU A 223 13.52 29.15 -6.90
C LEU A 223 12.77 29.63 -5.65
N PRO A 224 13.42 29.73 -4.48
CA PRO A 224 12.77 30.06 -3.20
C PRO A 224 11.93 31.35 -3.24
N ARG A 225 12.34 32.31 -4.10
CA ARG A 225 11.67 33.60 -4.34
C ARG A 225 10.22 33.49 -4.83
N TRP A 226 9.76 32.29 -5.22
CA TRP A 226 8.42 32.07 -5.78
C TRP A 226 7.47 31.34 -4.83
N THR A 227 7.84 31.23 -3.56
CA THR A 227 6.96 30.67 -2.54
C THR A 227 5.95 31.73 -2.12
N ASP A 228 4.72 31.61 -2.63
CA ASP A 228 3.59 32.40 -2.15
C ASP A 228 3.04 31.76 -0.86
N PHE A 229 2.93 32.56 0.21
CA PHE A 229 2.49 32.08 1.51
C PHE A 229 1.03 31.58 1.48
N ALA A 230 0.17 32.18 0.66
CA ALA A 230 -1.22 31.74 0.51
C ALA A 230 -1.27 30.35 -0.12
N THR A 231 -0.51 30.14 -1.20
CA THR A 231 -0.34 28.83 -1.85
C THR A 231 0.27 27.81 -0.88
N LEU A 232 1.36 28.15 -0.17
CA LEU A 232 2.00 27.28 0.82
C LEU A 232 1.02 26.82 1.91
N ARG A 233 0.23 27.76 2.48
CA ARG A 233 -0.80 27.42 3.48
C ARG A 233 -1.84 26.46 2.92
N GLY A 234 -2.24 26.65 1.66
CA GLY A 234 -3.13 25.74 0.95
C GLY A 234 -2.54 24.32 0.81
N VAL A 235 -1.28 24.23 0.40
CA VAL A 235 -0.55 22.97 0.26
C VAL A 235 -0.40 22.26 1.61
N LEU A 236 0.05 22.96 2.65
CA LEU A 236 0.21 22.41 4.00
C LEU A 236 -1.09 21.83 4.53
N ARG A 237 -2.21 22.56 4.37
CA ARG A 237 -3.53 22.06 4.74
C ARG A 237 -3.89 20.78 4.00
N ARG A 238 -3.63 20.70 2.68
CA ARG A 238 -3.93 19.51 1.88
C ARG A 238 -3.03 18.33 2.23
N ILE A 239 -1.74 18.56 2.52
CA ILE A 239 -0.84 17.50 3.02
C ILE A 239 -1.35 17.00 4.36
N PHE A 240 -1.73 17.90 5.29
CA PHE A 240 -2.24 17.48 6.59
C PHE A 240 -3.53 16.66 6.47
N GLU A 241 -4.46 17.13 5.65
CA GLU A 241 -5.69 16.41 5.31
C GLU A 241 -5.36 15.01 4.73
N ALA A 242 -4.42 14.93 3.78
CA ALA A 242 -4.03 13.67 3.14
C ALA A 242 -3.24 12.75 4.07
N LEU A 243 -2.43 13.32 4.96
CA LEU A 243 -1.66 12.62 5.97
C LEU A 243 -2.58 11.93 6.97
N GLN A 244 -3.64 12.60 7.44
CA GLN A 244 -4.62 11.96 8.32
C GLN A 244 -5.19 10.71 7.68
N PHE A 245 -5.57 10.79 6.40
CA PHE A 245 -6.08 9.64 5.68
C PHE A 245 -5.00 8.55 5.50
N ALA A 246 -3.81 8.90 5.00
CA ALA A 246 -2.73 7.95 4.74
C ALA A 246 -2.23 7.27 6.03
N PHE A 247 -2.19 8.01 7.13
CA PHE A 247 -1.89 7.48 8.45
C PHE A 247 -2.95 6.45 8.82
N LEU A 248 -4.23 6.79 8.81
CA LEU A 248 -5.22 5.85 9.32
C LEU A 248 -5.46 4.65 8.39
N SER A 249 -5.62 4.87 7.08
CA SER A 249 -5.90 3.79 6.14
C SER A 249 -4.67 2.95 5.79
N GLY A 250 -3.48 3.56 5.87
CA GLY A 250 -2.22 2.95 5.44
C GLY A 250 -1.33 2.47 6.58
N PHE A 251 -1.44 3.06 7.78
CA PHE A 251 -0.61 2.76 8.96
C PHE A 251 -1.29 1.81 9.95
N THR A 252 -2.61 1.60 9.87
CA THR A 252 -3.32 0.71 10.82
C THR A 252 -2.71 -0.71 10.88
N PRO A 253 -2.42 -1.39 9.75
CA PRO A 253 -1.76 -2.71 9.80
C PRO A 253 -0.40 -2.71 10.50
N GLN A 254 0.35 -1.60 10.40
CA GLN A 254 1.66 -1.41 11.00
C GLN A 254 1.56 -1.06 12.48
N LEU A 255 0.57 -0.25 12.88
CA LEU A 255 0.25 -0.05 14.29
C LEU A 255 -0.15 -1.37 14.93
N LEU A 256 -0.92 -2.20 14.23
CA LEU A 256 -1.23 -3.55 14.69
C LEU A 256 0.02 -4.42 14.82
N ALA A 257 1.04 -4.26 13.99
CA ALA A 257 2.32 -4.95 14.19
C ALA A 257 3.01 -4.55 15.52
N LEU A 258 2.93 -3.27 15.91
CA LEU A 258 3.38 -2.84 17.25
C LEU A 258 2.54 -3.50 18.35
N VAL A 259 1.22 -3.59 18.18
CA VAL A 259 0.33 -4.25 19.16
C VAL A 259 0.66 -5.74 19.26
N VAL A 260 0.78 -6.45 18.13
CA VAL A 260 1.17 -7.86 18.05
C VAL A 260 2.50 -8.08 18.77
N ASN A 261 3.50 -7.27 18.47
CA ASN A 261 4.79 -7.36 19.17
C ASN A 261 4.64 -7.14 20.69
N ALA A 262 3.86 -6.14 21.10
CA ALA A 262 3.67 -5.82 22.52
C ALA A 262 2.88 -6.89 23.28
N THR A 263 1.97 -7.61 22.62
CA THR A 263 1.09 -8.61 23.27
C THR A 263 1.60 -10.04 23.17
N VAL A 264 2.12 -10.44 22.01
CA VAL A 264 2.50 -11.84 21.73
C VAL A 264 3.98 -12.01 21.36
N GLY A 265 4.73 -10.93 21.11
CA GLY A 265 6.18 -10.96 20.93
C GLY A 265 6.66 -10.97 19.47
N LEU A 266 7.98 -11.00 19.29
CA LEU A 266 8.65 -10.79 18.00
C LEU A 266 8.42 -11.92 16.99
N ALA A 267 8.43 -13.18 17.43
CA ALA A 267 8.22 -14.31 16.54
C ALA A 267 6.83 -14.26 15.87
N TYR A 268 5.77 -14.03 16.65
CA TYR A 268 4.43 -13.79 16.11
C TYR A 268 4.36 -12.55 15.22
N ASN A 269 5.11 -11.50 15.54
CA ASN A 269 5.21 -10.34 14.66
C ASN A 269 5.86 -10.68 13.31
N GLY A 270 6.84 -11.61 13.29
CA GLY A 270 7.41 -12.16 12.06
C GLY A 270 6.34 -12.83 11.18
N ILE A 271 5.50 -13.68 11.77
CA ILE A 271 4.37 -14.33 11.07
C ILE A 271 3.36 -13.27 10.58
N TRP A 272 2.95 -12.34 11.45
CA TRP A 272 2.05 -11.25 11.08
C TRP A 272 2.61 -10.39 9.94
N SER A 273 3.92 -10.19 9.90
CA SER A 273 4.57 -9.43 8.84
C SER A 273 4.49 -10.13 7.48
N VAL A 274 4.57 -11.46 7.45
CA VAL A 274 4.27 -12.26 6.24
C VAL A 274 2.82 -12.03 5.79
N VAL A 275 1.87 -12.09 6.73
CA VAL A 275 0.43 -11.86 6.46
C VAL A 275 0.20 -10.48 5.85
N VAL A 276 0.76 -9.43 6.45
CA VAL A 276 0.64 -8.04 5.99
C VAL A 276 1.30 -7.86 4.62
N GLN A 277 2.44 -8.50 4.36
CA GLN A 277 3.11 -8.42 3.05
C GLN A 277 2.26 -9.05 1.94
N VAL A 278 1.72 -10.25 2.16
CA VAL A 278 0.85 -10.92 1.18
C VAL A 278 -0.42 -10.10 0.93
N GLY A 279 -1.07 -9.60 1.99
CA GLY A 279 -2.22 -8.71 1.86
C GLY A 279 -1.88 -7.41 1.11
N GLY A 280 -0.69 -6.85 1.37
CA GLY A 280 -0.16 -5.69 0.68
C GLY A 280 0.07 -5.93 -0.81
N TRP A 281 0.64 -7.07 -1.19
CA TRP A 281 0.81 -7.45 -2.60
C TRP A 281 -0.53 -7.67 -3.31
N CYS A 282 -1.50 -8.32 -2.66
CA CYS A 282 -2.84 -8.48 -3.22
C CYS A 282 -3.51 -7.12 -3.47
N THR A 283 -3.39 -6.20 -2.51
CA THR A 283 -3.87 -4.82 -2.64
C THR A 283 -3.20 -4.13 -3.82
N LEU A 284 -1.87 -4.20 -3.90
CA LEU A 284 -1.09 -3.58 -4.96
C LEU A 284 -1.44 -4.14 -6.37
N LEU A 285 -1.64 -5.45 -6.50
CA LEU A 285 -2.06 -6.11 -7.74
C LEU A 285 -3.48 -5.70 -8.14
N GLY A 286 -4.41 -5.63 -7.19
CA GLY A 286 -5.78 -5.16 -7.45
C GLY A 286 -5.85 -3.67 -7.78
N GLU A 287 -4.98 -2.84 -7.21
CA GLU A 287 -4.90 -1.40 -7.49
C GLU A 287 -4.08 -1.06 -8.74
N GLY A 288 -3.42 -2.04 -9.38
CA GLY A 288 -2.50 -1.82 -10.51
C GLY A 288 -3.12 -1.01 -11.66
N ILE A 289 -4.37 -1.31 -12.02
CA ILE A 289 -5.11 -0.59 -13.08
C ILE A 289 -5.41 0.86 -12.69
N LEU A 290 -5.45 1.17 -11.38
CA LEU A 290 -5.85 2.47 -10.87
C LEU A 290 -4.69 3.43 -10.64
N ARG A 291 -3.45 2.96 -10.75
CA ARG A 291 -2.30 3.84 -10.60
C ARG A 291 -2.28 4.87 -11.73
N GLY A 292 -2.27 6.15 -11.37
CA GLY A 292 -2.33 7.25 -12.35
C GLY A 292 -3.74 7.65 -12.77
N ILE A 293 -4.78 7.05 -12.19
CA ILE A 293 -6.15 7.52 -12.39
C ILE A 293 -6.37 8.89 -11.77
N ASP A 294 -5.82 9.19 -10.60
CA ASP A 294 -6.04 10.48 -9.94
C ASP A 294 -5.74 11.69 -10.85
N PRO A 295 -4.52 11.85 -11.45
CA PRO A 295 -4.27 12.95 -12.36
C PRO A 295 -5.11 12.84 -13.65
N LEU A 296 -5.43 11.63 -14.11
CA LEU A 296 -6.28 11.43 -15.28
C LEU A 296 -7.71 11.91 -15.03
N MET A 297 -8.28 11.67 -13.85
CA MET A 297 -9.63 12.09 -13.46
C MET A 297 -9.70 13.60 -13.24
N VAL A 298 -8.63 14.20 -12.71
CA VAL A 298 -8.52 15.68 -12.64
C VAL A 298 -8.51 16.26 -14.05
N HIS A 299 -7.69 15.74 -14.96
CA HIS A 299 -7.69 16.17 -16.36
C HIS A 299 -9.05 15.95 -17.03
N LEU A 300 -9.68 14.78 -16.82
CA LEU A 300 -10.97 14.44 -17.40
C LEU A 300 -12.08 15.38 -16.92
N ARG A 301 -12.06 15.76 -15.63
CA ARG A 301 -13.02 16.74 -15.08
C ARG A 301 -12.84 18.11 -15.73
N VAL A 302 -11.59 18.57 -15.85
CA VAL A 302 -11.28 19.88 -16.45
C VAL A 302 -11.64 19.90 -17.94
N GLU A 303 -11.38 18.80 -18.66
CA GLU A 303 -11.57 18.73 -20.12
C GLU A 303 -13.02 18.38 -20.53
N LYS A 304 -13.74 17.56 -19.75
CA LYS A 304 -15.03 16.95 -20.16
C LYS A 304 -16.16 17.10 -19.15
N GLY A 305 -15.93 17.74 -18.01
CA GLY A 305 -16.93 17.94 -16.97
C GLY A 305 -17.21 16.72 -16.09
N GLU A 306 -18.15 16.86 -15.18
CA GLU A 306 -18.36 15.91 -14.06
C GLU A 306 -19.08 14.63 -14.46
N ALA A 307 -20.05 14.70 -15.39
CA ALA A 307 -20.78 13.53 -15.87
C ALA A 307 -19.85 12.46 -16.47
N GLN A 308 -18.80 12.89 -17.18
CA GLN A 308 -17.82 11.97 -17.76
C GLN A 308 -16.94 11.30 -16.68
N VAL A 309 -16.64 12.00 -15.59
CA VAL A 309 -15.97 11.41 -14.43
C VAL A 309 -16.86 10.36 -13.79
N GLN A 310 -18.13 10.69 -13.49
CA GLN A 310 -19.05 9.76 -12.83
C GLN A 310 -19.20 8.44 -13.59
N SER A 311 -19.36 8.49 -14.92
CA SER A 311 -19.40 7.28 -15.75
C SER A 311 -18.11 6.46 -15.71
N ALA A 312 -16.94 7.10 -15.71
CA ALA A 312 -15.66 6.41 -15.60
C ALA A 312 -15.52 5.71 -14.23
N LEU A 313 -16.00 6.33 -13.14
CA LEU A 313 -15.91 5.74 -11.79
C LEU A 313 -16.66 4.43 -11.64
N ALA A 314 -17.84 4.33 -12.25
CA ALA A 314 -18.62 3.11 -12.21
C ALA A 314 -17.85 1.94 -12.85
N ILE A 315 -17.20 2.20 -13.98
CA ILE A 315 -16.39 1.20 -14.69
C ILE A 315 -15.15 0.84 -13.87
N LEU A 316 -14.44 1.83 -13.34
CA LEU A 316 -13.22 1.62 -12.57
C LEU A 316 -13.46 0.83 -11.26
N SER A 317 -14.58 1.09 -10.59
CA SER A 317 -15.00 0.36 -9.38
C SER A 317 -15.28 -1.11 -9.67
N LYS A 318 -15.97 -1.41 -10.78
CA LYS A 318 -16.19 -2.79 -11.22
C LYS A 318 -14.87 -3.48 -11.55
N VAL A 319 -14.02 -2.84 -12.36
CA VAL A 319 -12.73 -3.41 -12.77
C VAL A 319 -11.83 -3.68 -11.56
N GLN A 320 -11.74 -2.76 -10.59
CA GLN A 320 -10.95 -2.98 -9.39
C GLN A 320 -11.50 -4.14 -8.55
N ALA A 321 -12.82 -4.19 -8.32
CA ALA A 321 -13.43 -5.25 -7.55
C ALA A 321 -13.14 -6.62 -8.18
N TYR A 322 -13.34 -6.77 -9.50
CA TYR A 322 -13.03 -8.02 -10.20
C TYR A 322 -11.55 -8.39 -10.15
N ALA A 323 -10.66 -7.43 -10.38
CA ALA A 323 -9.21 -7.67 -10.32
C ALA A 323 -8.79 -8.14 -8.93
N PHE A 324 -9.31 -7.53 -7.87
CA PHE A 324 -8.99 -7.94 -6.50
C PHE A 324 -9.58 -9.29 -6.12
N ILE A 325 -10.84 -9.57 -6.48
CA ILE A 325 -11.46 -10.88 -6.22
C ILE A 325 -10.65 -11.99 -6.88
N LEU A 326 -10.28 -11.77 -8.14
CA LEU A 326 -9.46 -12.72 -8.89
C LEU A 326 -8.13 -12.96 -8.16
N VAL A 327 -7.37 -11.91 -7.87
CA VAL A 327 -6.07 -12.02 -7.16
C VAL A 327 -6.25 -12.67 -5.79
N GLY A 328 -7.28 -12.29 -5.03
CA GLY A 328 -7.58 -12.83 -3.71
C GLY A 328 -7.84 -14.34 -3.77
N VAL A 329 -8.69 -14.81 -4.67
CA VAL A 329 -8.96 -16.25 -4.85
C VAL A 329 -7.68 -17.00 -5.23
N LEU A 330 -6.90 -16.47 -6.18
CA LEU A 330 -5.64 -17.08 -6.60
C LEU A 330 -4.70 -17.27 -5.40
N VAL A 331 -4.50 -16.20 -4.63
CA VAL A 331 -3.62 -16.23 -3.46
C VAL A 331 -4.15 -17.15 -2.37
N LEU A 332 -5.45 -17.13 -2.07
CA LEU A 332 -6.06 -18.02 -1.07
C LEU A 332 -5.89 -19.49 -1.44
N SER A 333 -6.13 -19.84 -2.70
CA SER A 333 -6.03 -21.22 -3.20
C SER A 333 -4.59 -21.77 -3.18
N ALA A 334 -3.60 -20.88 -3.31
CA ALA A 334 -2.19 -21.25 -3.31
C ALA A 334 -1.50 -21.00 -1.97
N CYS A 335 -2.19 -20.39 -0.99
CA CYS A 335 -1.57 -19.77 0.18
C CYS A 335 -0.70 -20.74 1.00
N PRO A 336 -1.19 -21.92 1.41
CA PRO A 336 -0.40 -22.81 2.26
C PRO A 336 0.89 -23.27 1.56
N LYS A 337 0.78 -23.67 0.29
CA LYS A 337 1.94 -24.08 -0.53
C LYS A 337 2.90 -22.93 -0.78
N LEU A 338 2.36 -21.74 -1.07
CA LEU A 338 3.16 -20.54 -1.32
C LEU A 338 3.99 -20.20 -0.08
N ILE A 339 3.38 -20.15 1.11
CA ILE A 339 4.08 -19.86 2.36
C ILE A 339 5.10 -20.95 2.67
N ASN A 340 4.74 -22.23 2.52
CA ASN A 340 5.64 -23.35 2.79
C ASN A 340 6.90 -23.29 1.89
N LEU A 341 6.71 -23.05 0.59
CA LEU A 341 7.82 -22.89 -0.37
C LEU A 341 8.65 -21.62 -0.12
N TRP A 342 8.02 -20.56 0.39
CA TRP A 342 8.63 -19.25 0.52
C TRP A 342 9.43 -19.08 1.82
N VAL A 343 8.82 -19.39 2.96
CA VAL A 343 9.39 -19.20 4.30
C VAL A 343 9.34 -20.45 5.18
N GLY A 344 8.58 -21.48 4.79
CA GLY A 344 8.42 -22.71 5.59
C GLY A 344 9.74 -23.39 5.93
N ARG A 345 10.65 -23.54 4.96
CA ARG A 345 12.00 -24.09 5.21
C ARG A 345 12.80 -23.29 6.23
N SER A 346 12.68 -21.97 6.22
CA SER A 346 13.38 -21.10 7.19
C SER A 346 12.77 -21.23 8.59
N TRP A 347 11.50 -21.62 8.68
CA TRP A 347 10.79 -21.84 9.94
C TRP A 347 11.06 -23.21 10.56
N GLU A 348 11.34 -24.24 9.75
CA GLU A 348 11.68 -25.58 10.24
C GLU A 348 12.92 -25.60 11.15
N ALA A 349 13.90 -24.73 10.87
CA ALA A 349 15.14 -24.63 11.62
C ALA A 349 15.12 -23.56 12.73
N ASP A 350 13.98 -22.91 12.98
CA ASP A 350 13.92 -21.73 13.83
C ASP A 350 13.59 -22.07 15.30
N GLU A 351 14.54 -21.77 16.20
CA GLU A 351 14.39 -22.02 17.64
C GLU A 351 13.25 -21.22 18.29
N ALA A 352 12.89 -20.05 17.74
CA ALA A 352 11.83 -19.23 18.31
C ALA A 352 10.46 -19.90 18.15
N LEU A 353 10.21 -20.61 17.05
CA LEU A 353 8.99 -21.40 16.89
C LEU A 353 8.93 -22.57 17.89
N ALA A 354 10.06 -23.26 18.10
CA ALA A 354 10.15 -24.31 19.11
C ALA A 354 9.86 -23.78 20.52
N SER A 355 10.34 -22.57 20.86
CA SER A 355 10.06 -21.92 22.14
C SER A 355 8.57 -21.59 22.35
N LEU A 356 7.82 -21.40 21.25
CA LEU A 356 6.37 -21.22 21.26
C LEU A 356 5.60 -22.55 21.30
N GLY A 357 6.28 -23.69 21.27
CA GLY A 357 5.66 -25.00 21.14
C GLY A 357 4.96 -25.21 19.80
N MET A 358 5.42 -24.50 18.76
CA MET A 358 4.80 -24.49 17.43
C MET A 358 5.71 -25.16 16.40
N THR A 359 5.15 -26.05 15.58
CA THR A 359 5.86 -26.60 14.42
C THR A 359 5.82 -25.62 13.24
N ALA A 360 6.75 -25.75 12.29
CA ALA A 360 6.72 -24.94 11.06
C ALA A 360 5.40 -25.10 10.29
N GLU A 361 4.84 -26.32 10.25
CA GLU A 361 3.55 -26.62 9.64
C GLU A 361 2.41 -25.83 10.31
N GLN A 362 2.35 -25.84 11.65
CA GLN A 362 1.36 -25.05 12.40
C GLN A 362 1.51 -23.53 12.15
N ALA A 363 2.76 -23.04 12.02
CA ALA A 363 3.01 -21.65 11.68
C ALA A 363 2.51 -21.30 10.25
N VAL A 364 2.71 -22.20 9.28
CA VAL A 364 2.20 -22.06 7.90
C VAL A 364 0.68 -22.06 7.88
N GLU A 365 0.02 -22.96 8.60
CA GLU A 365 -1.43 -23.01 8.71
C GLU A 365 -1.98 -21.73 9.34
N MET A 366 -1.37 -21.28 10.44
CA MET A 366 -1.76 -20.04 11.11
C MET A 366 -1.58 -18.83 10.18
N ALA A 367 -0.44 -18.69 9.51
CA ALA A 367 -0.20 -17.60 8.55
C ALA A 367 -1.22 -17.62 7.41
N SER A 368 -1.52 -18.81 6.88
CA SER A 368 -2.50 -19.00 5.80
C SER A 368 -3.89 -18.53 6.25
N PHE A 369 -4.34 -18.97 7.42
CA PHE A 369 -5.63 -18.57 7.98
C PHE A 369 -5.70 -17.05 8.25
N LEU A 370 -4.62 -16.46 8.76
CA LEU A 370 -4.54 -15.01 8.97
C LEU A 370 -4.54 -14.23 7.65
N ILE A 371 -3.91 -14.74 6.59
CA ILE A 371 -4.01 -14.16 5.24
C ILE A 371 -5.44 -14.22 4.74
N PHE A 372 -6.17 -15.31 4.98
CA PHE A 372 -7.59 -15.37 4.66
C PHE A 372 -8.39 -14.26 5.33
N LEU A 373 -8.24 -14.10 6.65
CA LEU A 373 -8.92 -13.02 7.37
C LEU A 373 -8.47 -11.63 6.90
N GLN A 374 -7.19 -11.45 6.59
CA GLN A 374 -6.66 -10.17 6.12
C GLN A 374 -7.17 -9.81 4.72
N LEU A 375 -7.30 -10.79 3.80
CA LEU A 375 -7.86 -10.55 2.47
C LEU A 375 -9.36 -10.24 2.54
N LEU A 376 -10.10 -10.91 3.44
CA LEU A 376 -11.47 -10.55 3.76
C LEU A 376 -11.55 -9.12 4.31
N ALA A 377 -10.63 -8.75 5.21
CA ALA A 377 -10.55 -7.41 5.77
C ALA A 377 -10.31 -6.32 4.72
N LEU A 378 -9.51 -6.60 3.70
CA LEU A 378 -9.17 -5.66 2.62
C LEU A 378 -10.26 -5.52 1.55
N LEU A 379 -11.22 -6.44 1.51
CA LEU A 379 -12.22 -6.50 0.47
C LEU A 379 -13.12 -5.25 0.37
N PRO A 380 -13.66 -4.68 1.47
CA PRO A 380 -14.41 -3.43 1.40
C PRO A 380 -13.56 -2.30 0.82
N ARG A 381 -12.31 -2.16 1.28
CA ARG A 381 -11.38 -1.14 0.77
C ARG A 381 -11.22 -1.24 -0.74
N MET A 382 -11.07 -2.44 -1.28
CA MET A 382 -10.83 -2.63 -2.71
C MET A 382 -12.06 -2.33 -3.58
N ILE A 383 -13.27 -2.57 -3.05
CA ILE A 383 -14.51 -2.20 -3.75
C ILE A 383 -14.68 -0.68 -3.79
N PHE A 384 -14.37 0.00 -2.68
CA PHE A 384 -14.63 1.43 -2.51
C PHE A 384 -13.43 2.34 -2.83
N SER A 385 -12.26 1.79 -3.14
CA SER A 385 -11.04 2.56 -3.40
C SER A 385 -11.15 3.57 -4.56
N PRO A 386 -11.82 3.31 -5.70
CA PRO A 386 -11.90 4.31 -6.78
C PRO A 386 -12.78 5.48 -6.37
N LEU A 387 -13.81 5.17 -5.59
CA LEU A 387 -14.74 6.14 -5.04
C LEU A 387 -14.02 7.01 -4.00
N GLU A 388 -13.27 6.40 -3.09
CA GLU A 388 -12.39 7.07 -2.13
C GLU A 388 -11.40 8.01 -2.81
N ARG A 389 -10.62 7.51 -3.79
CA ARG A 389 -9.65 8.30 -4.56
C ARG A 389 -10.28 9.48 -5.28
N THR A 390 -11.52 9.33 -5.74
CA THR A 390 -12.25 10.42 -6.41
C THR A 390 -12.74 11.46 -5.43
N LEU A 391 -13.34 11.05 -4.31
CA LEU A 391 -13.70 11.96 -3.24
C LEU A 391 -12.47 12.73 -2.74
N PHE A 392 -11.35 12.02 -2.61
CA PHE A 392 -10.06 12.61 -2.27
C PHE A 392 -9.62 13.66 -3.29
N GLY A 393 -9.59 13.30 -4.58
CA GLY A 393 -9.21 14.19 -5.68
C GLY A 393 -10.11 15.43 -5.78
N PHE A 394 -11.40 15.28 -5.43
CA PHE A 394 -12.38 16.38 -5.39
C PHE A 394 -12.33 17.23 -4.12
N GLY A 395 -11.56 16.81 -3.11
CA GLY A 395 -11.46 17.54 -1.84
C GLY A 395 -12.60 17.31 -0.87
N HIS A 396 -13.32 16.21 -1.01
CA HIS A 396 -14.42 15.82 -0.12
C HIS A 396 -14.00 14.91 1.02
N MET A 397 -12.70 14.72 1.24
CA MET A 397 -12.16 13.82 2.26
C MET A 397 -12.69 14.08 3.67
N LYS A 398 -12.92 15.35 4.03
CA LYS A 398 -13.46 15.73 5.35
C LYS A 398 -14.77 15.01 5.71
N ARG A 399 -15.55 14.57 4.72
CA ARG A 399 -16.84 13.91 4.95
C ARG A 399 -16.73 12.49 5.50
N TYR A 400 -15.64 11.79 5.18
CA TYR A 400 -15.41 10.40 5.64
C TYR A 400 -14.21 10.25 6.60
N LEU A 401 -13.42 11.31 6.80
CA LEU A 401 -12.20 11.27 7.60
C LEU A 401 -12.45 10.89 9.06
N THR A 402 -13.55 11.37 9.66
CA THR A 402 -13.94 11.03 11.03
C THR A 402 -14.19 9.54 11.20
N GLN A 403 -14.81 8.91 10.21
CA GLN A 403 -15.08 7.46 10.20
C GLN A 403 -13.78 6.68 10.08
N VAL A 404 -12.82 7.16 9.28
CA VAL A 404 -11.48 6.55 9.19
C VAL A 404 -10.77 6.62 10.56
N TRP A 405 -10.83 7.77 11.24
CA TRP A 405 -10.25 7.93 12.58
C TRP A 405 -10.87 6.98 13.60
N LEU A 406 -12.20 7.00 13.70
CA LEU A 406 -12.93 6.18 14.63
C LEU A 406 -12.64 4.69 14.39
N ALA A 407 -12.70 4.27 13.12
CA ALA A 407 -12.42 2.90 12.71
C ALA A 407 -11.03 2.42 13.13
N SER A 408 -9.98 3.19 12.84
CA SER A 408 -8.60 2.83 13.18
C SER A 408 -8.35 2.81 14.68
N VAL A 409 -8.87 3.80 15.44
CA VAL A 409 -8.73 3.82 16.89
C VAL A 409 -9.46 2.63 17.52
N VAL A 410 -10.70 2.37 17.09
CA VAL A 410 -11.49 1.23 17.58
C VAL A 410 -10.78 -0.09 17.28
N ALA A 411 -10.17 -0.25 16.09
CA ALA A 411 -9.40 -1.44 15.76
C ALA A 411 -8.23 -1.67 16.73
N LEU A 412 -7.48 -0.63 17.08
CA LEU A 412 -6.36 -0.74 18.02
C LEU A 412 -6.84 -1.00 19.45
N VAL A 413 -7.86 -0.28 19.90
CA VAL A 413 -8.41 -0.40 21.25
C VAL A 413 -9.07 -1.76 21.49
N ILE A 414 -9.67 -2.37 20.48
CA ILE A 414 -10.29 -3.70 20.61
C ILE A 414 -9.23 -4.80 20.48
N SER A 415 -8.31 -4.70 19.51
CA SER A 415 -7.33 -5.77 19.24
C SER A 415 -6.35 -5.97 20.38
N ALA A 416 -5.83 -4.90 20.99
CA ALA A 416 -4.82 -5.00 22.04
C ALA A 416 -5.27 -5.83 23.27
N PRO A 417 -6.37 -5.50 23.97
CA PRO A 417 -6.82 -6.28 25.13
C PRO A 417 -7.28 -7.68 24.73
N ALA A 418 -7.92 -7.84 23.57
CA ALA A 418 -8.39 -9.13 23.11
C ALA A 418 -7.23 -10.10 22.85
N MET A 419 -6.16 -9.64 22.20
CA MET A 419 -4.93 -10.43 22.01
C MET A 419 -4.21 -10.70 23.33
N GLN A 420 -4.18 -9.74 24.26
CA GLN A 420 -3.54 -9.95 25.56
C GLN A 420 -4.26 -11.02 26.39
N VAL A 421 -5.60 -11.07 26.33
CA VAL A 421 -6.41 -12.04 27.09
C VAL A 421 -6.38 -13.42 26.44
N SER A 422 -6.54 -13.51 25.11
CA SER A 422 -6.71 -14.80 24.44
C SER A 422 -5.44 -15.36 23.81
N GLY A 423 -4.38 -14.57 23.66
CA GLY A 423 -3.16 -14.92 22.90
C GLY A 423 -3.39 -15.13 21.41
N TRP A 424 -4.61 -14.89 20.89
CA TRP A 424 -4.97 -15.26 19.52
C TRP A 424 -4.67 -14.13 18.54
N LEU A 425 -3.77 -14.39 17.59
CA LEU A 425 -3.35 -13.42 16.58
C LEU A 425 -4.48 -13.00 15.61
N GLY A 426 -5.56 -13.78 15.53
CA GLY A 426 -6.71 -13.51 14.66
C GLY A 426 -7.48 -12.23 14.98
N TRP A 427 -7.31 -11.66 16.18
CA TRP A 427 -7.90 -10.37 16.52
C TRP A 427 -7.35 -9.21 15.68
N ALA A 428 -6.09 -9.27 15.23
CA ALA A 428 -5.50 -8.24 14.39
C ALA A 428 -6.24 -8.07 13.04
N PRO A 429 -6.35 -9.11 12.17
CA PRO A 429 -7.07 -8.96 10.90
C PRO A 429 -8.58 -8.72 11.08
N LEU A 430 -9.21 -9.24 12.14
CA LEU A 430 -10.61 -8.92 12.45
C LEU A 430 -10.82 -7.45 12.79
N ALA A 431 -9.88 -6.85 13.54
CA ALA A 431 -9.91 -5.42 13.82
C ALA A 431 -9.73 -4.60 12.53
N VAL A 432 -8.84 -5.02 11.61
CA VAL A 432 -8.73 -4.39 10.28
C VAL A 432 -10.04 -4.51 9.49
N LEU A 433 -10.71 -5.66 9.54
CA LEU A 433 -12.00 -5.86 8.86
C LEU A 433 -13.05 -4.90 9.41
N ALA A 434 -13.20 -4.82 10.72
CA ALA A 434 -14.14 -3.90 11.37
C ALA A 434 -13.82 -2.44 10.99
N ALA A 435 -12.54 -2.06 11.00
CA ALA A 435 -12.11 -0.73 10.58
C ALA A 435 -12.46 -0.43 9.12
N ASN A 436 -12.21 -1.37 8.21
CA ASN A 436 -12.49 -1.19 6.79
C ASN A 436 -13.99 -1.16 6.51
N LEU A 437 -14.80 -1.96 7.19
CA LEU A 437 -16.26 -1.89 7.09
C LEU A 437 -16.77 -0.52 7.54
N CYS A 438 -16.32 -0.02 8.70
CA CYS A 438 -16.71 1.30 9.18
C CYS A 438 -16.25 2.42 8.24
N THR A 439 -14.99 2.37 7.79
CA THR A 439 -14.42 3.41 6.93
C THR A 439 -15.07 3.44 5.55
N TYR A 440 -15.13 2.30 4.87
CA TYR A 440 -15.48 2.24 3.47
C TYR A 440 -16.98 2.05 3.23
N VAL A 441 -17.62 1.14 3.97
CA VAL A 441 -19.05 0.86 3.80
C VAL A 441 -19.89 1.94 4.44
N ILE A 442 -19.47 2.50 5.59
CA ILE A 442 -20.23 3.57 6.24
C ILE A 442 -19.71 4.95 5.80
N GLY A 443 -18.42 5.22 5.94
CA GLY A 443 -17.84 6.54 5.66
C GLY A 443 -17.85 6.92 4.19
N VAL A 444 -17.10 6.18 3.37
CA VAL A 444 -16.91 6.48 1.93
C VAL A 444 -18.23 6.38 1.17
N TYR A 445 -18.96 5.27 1.31
CA TYR A 445 -20.25 5.10 0.63
C TYR A 445 -21.26 6.20 0.97
N ARG A 446 -21.46 6.52 2.26
CA ARG A 446 -22.40 7.58 2.68
C ARG A 446 -21.98 8.95 2.14
N SER A 447 -20.68 9.24 2.17
CA SER A 447 -20.14 10.50 1.64
C SER A 447 -20.37 10.63 0.15
N SER A 448 -20.16 9.55 -0.61
CA SER A 448 -20.41 9.50 -2.04
C SER A 448 -21.88 9.60 -2.38
N ALA A 449 -22.74 8.88 -1.66
CA ALA A 449 -24.18 8.98 -1.80
C ALA A 449 -24.63 10.44 -1.59
N ALA A 450 -24.14 11.12 -0.54
CA ALA A 450 -24.50 12.51 -0.28
C ALA A 450 -24.03 13.50 -1.37
N ILE A 451 -22.92 13.23 -2.05
CA ILE A 451 -22.41 14.10 -3.13
C ILE A 451 -23.16 13.84 -4.43
N MET A 452 -23.34 12.56 -4.76
CA MET A 452 -23.90 12.16 -6.05
C MET A 452 -25.44 12.21 -6.07
N LEU A 453 -26.11 12.06 -4.91
CA LEU A 453 -27.57 12.20 -4.79
C LEU A 453 -28.05 13.65 -4.69
N GLY A 454 -27.16 14.59 -4.34
CA GLY A 454 -27.44 16.03 -4.45
C GLY A 454 -27.67 16.49 -5.89
N GLU A 455 -27.31 15.67 -6.88
CA GLU A 455 -27.53 15.86 -8.30
C GLU A 455 -28.58 14.87 -8.86
N SER A 456 -29.65 14.57 -8.13
CA SER A 456 -30.94 14.00 -8.60
C SER A 456 -31.00 12.73 -9.48
N ARG A 457 -29.91 12.10 -9.94
CA ARG A 457 -29.96 10.94 -10.86
C ARG A 457 -28.90 9.86 -10.67
N PHE A 458 -27.99 9.98 -9.70
CA PHE A 458 -27.00 8.93 -9.50
C PHE A 458 -27.55 7.81 -8.61
N GLU A 459 -27.99 6.71 -9.21
CA GLU A 459 -28.28 5.46 -8.50
C GLU A 459 -26.97 4.83 -7.98
N ALA A 460 -26.40 5.42 -6.93
CA ALA A 460 -25.22 4.89 -6.24
C ALA A 460 -25.41 3.42 -5.83
N SER A 461 -26.67 2.99 -5.66
CA SER A 461 -27.03 1.59 -5.44
C SER A 461 -26.56 0.70 -6.60
N GLU A 462 -26.74 1.06 -7.87
CA GLU A 462 -26.37 0.16 -8.99
C GLU A 462 -24.86 -0.09 -9.07
N VAL A 463 -24.05 0.94 -8.83
CA VAL A 463 -22.59 0.88 -8.94
C VAL A 463 -21.96 0.06 -7.81
N VAL A 464 -22.57 0.11 -6.61
CA VAL A 464 -22.02 -0.52 -5.40
C VAL A 464 -22.72 -1.84 -5.07
N LYS A 465 -24.06 -1.88 -5.15
CA LYS A 465 -24.88 -3.03 -4.77
C LYS A 465 -24.61 -4.22 -5.68
N LYS A 466 -24.48 -4.03 -7.00
CA LYS A 466 -24.22 -5.16 -7.92
C LYS A 466 -22.88 -5.84 -7.64
N PRO A 467 -21.73 -5.13 -7.56
CA PRO A 467 -20.47 -5.74 -7.17
C PRO A 467 -20.52 -6.36 -5.78
N LEU A 468 -21.12 -5.68 -4.78
CA LEU A 468 -21.23 -6.20 -3.42
C LEU A 468 -22.08 -7.47 -3.35
N VAL A 469 -23.21 -7.53 -4.05
CA VAL A 469 -24.08 -8.71 -4.12
C VAL A 469 -23.39 -9.83 -4.87
N SER A 470 -22.80 -9.57 -6.04
CA SER A 470 -22.02 -10.56 -6.78
C SER A 470 -20.91 -11.15 -5.92
N LEU A 471 -20.22 -10.30 -5.15
CA LEU A 471 -19.20 -10.71 -4.20
C LEU A 471 -19.77 -11.57 -3.07
N LEU A 472 -20.84 -11.13 -2.41
CA LEU A 472 -21.48 -11.88 -1.32
C LEU A 472 -22.03 -13.24 -1.79
N LEU A 473 -22.36 -13.37 -3.08
CA LEU A 473 -22.80 -14.62 -3.68
C LEU A 473 -21.63 -15.54 -4.10
N THR A 474 -20.50 -14.99 -4.54
CA THR A 474 -19.34 -15.80 -4.95
C THR A 474 -18.41 -16.16 -3.79
N TRP A 475 -18.35 -15.33 -2.74
CA TRP A 475 -17.46 -15.51 -1.60
C TRP A 475 -17.74 -16.77 -0.75
N PRO A 476 -18.99 -17.21 -0.50
CA PRO A 476 -19.29 -18.43 0.26
C PRO A 476 -18.73 -19.72 -0.36
N VAL A 477 -18.31 -19.69 -1.64
CA VAL A 477 -17.63 -20.81 -2.30
C VAL A 477 -16.16 -20.90 -1.87
N ALA A 478 -15.54 -19.79 -1.44
CA ALA A 478 -14.12 -19.76 -1.06
C ALA A 478 -13.78 -20.59 0.21
N PRO A 479 -14.59 -20.58 1.29
CA PRO A 479 -14.37 -21.48 2.42
C PRO A 479 -14.48 -22.97 2.07
N GLY A 480 -15.39 -23.33 1.16
CA GLY A 480 -15.50 -24.70 0.65
C GLY A 480 -14.26 -25.14 -0.16
N LEU A 481 -13.59 -24.19 -0.83
CA LEU A 481 -12.31 -24.43 -1.50
C LEU A 481 -11.13 -24.47 -0.52
N TRP A 482 -11.23 -23.77 0.63
CA TRP A 482 -10.18 -23.76 1.66
C TRP A 482 -10.06 -25.11 2.36
N SER A 483 -11.19 -25.73 2.76
CA SER A 483 -11.19 -27.05 3.36
C SER A 483 -10.77 -28.16 2.39
N TRP A 484 -10.87 -27.92 1.08
CA TRP A 484 -10.47 -28.87 0.03
C TRP A 484 -9.04 -28.63 -0.48
N GLY A 485 -8.45 -27.47 -0.16
CA GLY A 485 -7.16 -27.01 -0.68
C GLY A 485 -5.94 -27.70 -0.07
N ALA A 486 -6.09 -28.29 1.12
CA ALA A 486 -4.99 -28.98 1.82
C ALA A 486 -4.41 -30.15 1.00
N ASP A 487 -5.25 -30.83 0.18
CA ASP A 487 -4.86 -32.04 -0.56
C ASP A 487 -4.73 -31.84 -2.08
N PHE A 488 -4.93 -30.62 -2.61
CA PHE A 488 -4.87 -30.45 -4.06
C PHE A 488 -3.45 -30.70 -4.60
N THR A 489 -3.35 -31.42 -5.71
CA THR A 489 -2.15 -31.43 -6.55
C THR A 489 -1.97 -30.05 -7.22
N PRO A 490 -0.75 -29.66 -7.63
CA PRO A 490 -0.52 -28.43 -8.40
C PRO A 490 -1.43 -28.30 -9.63
N VAL A 491 -1.76 -29.43 -10.29
CA VAL A 491 -2.68 -29.49 -11.43
C VAL A 491 -4.11 -29.11 -11.03
N GLN A 492 -4.61 -29.64 -9.92
CA GLN A 492 -5.96 -29.30 -9.43
C GLN A 492 -6.05 -27.83 -8.98
N THR A 493 -4.99 -27.29 -8.35
CA THR A 493 -4.89 -25.85 -8.07
C THR A 493 -4.99 -25.04 -9.37
N LEU A 494 -4.24 -25.44 -10.42
CA LEU A 494 -4.26 -24.79 -11.73
C LEU A 494 -5.64 -24.85 -12.42
N VAL A 495 -6.36 -25.97 -12.27
CA VAL A 495 -7.71 -26.15 -12.83
C VAL A 495 -8.74 -25.30 -12.06
N CYS A 496 -8.73 -25.27 -10.73
CA CYS A 496 -9.61 -24.42 -9.93
C CYS A 496 -9.36 -22.93 -10.21
N VAL A 497 -8.09 -22.54 -10.29
CA VAL A 497 -7.64 -21.22 -10.74
C VAL A 497 -8.16 -20.94 -12.15
N GLY A 498 -7.99 -21.86 -13.09
CA GLY A 498 -8.46 -21.75 -14.46
C GLY A 498 -9.99 -21.56 -14.55
N PHE A 499 -10.76 -22.33 -13.79
CA PHE A 499 -12.22 -22.19 -13.71
C PHE A 499 -12.64 -20.85 -13.11
N HIS A 500 -11.97 -20.36 -12.06
CA HIS A 500 -12.29 -19.05 -11.48
C HIS A 500 -11.86 -17.89 -12.37
N VAL A 501 -10.71 -17.99 -13.05
CA VAL A 501 -10.28 -17.03 -14.07
C VAL A 501 -11.27 -17.03 -15.22
N MET A 502 -11.68 -18.19 -15.72
CA MET A 502 -12.64 -18.31 -16.81
C MET A 502 -14.03 -17.80 -16.39
N TYR A 503 -14.51 -18.13 -15.19
CA TYR A 503 -15.77 -17.62 -14.65
C TYR A 503 -15.74 -16.10 -14.44
N SER A 504 -14.64 -15.58 -13.90
CA SER A 504 -14.43 -14.14 -13.74
C SER A 504 -14.34 -13.44 -15.10
N LEU A 505 -13.64 -14.01 -16.08
CA LEU A 505 -13.57 -13.51 -17.45
C LEU A 505 -14.93 -13.58 -18.14
N ILE A 506 -15.73 -14.62 -17.93
CA ILE A 506 -17.10 -14.72 -18.45
C ILE A 506 -17.98 -13.63 -17.83
N ILE A 507 -17.91 -13.41 -16.51
CA ILE A 507 -18.62 -12.31 -15.86
C ILE A 507 -18.17 -10.96 -16.41
N ILE A 508 -16.85 -10.76 -16.56
CA ILE A 508 -16.29 -9.55 -17.15
C ILE A 508 -16.81 -9.38 -18.57
N LEU A 509 -16.76 -10.41 -19.43
CA LEU A 509 -17.23 -10.36 -20.82
C LEU A 509 -18.74 -10.14 -20.94
N ILE A 510 -19.55 -10.69 -20.04
CA ILE A 510 -21.00 -10.44 -19.98
C ILE A 510 -21.27 -8.97 -19.63
N LEU A 511 -20.54 -8.42 -18.65
CA LEU A 511 -20.63 -7.02 -18.28
C LEU A 511 -20.03 -6.08 -19.35
N GLU A 512 -18.99 -6.53 -20.03
CA GLU A 512 -18.32 -5.82 -21.10
C GLU A 512 -19.20 -5.79 -22.35
N ARG A 513 -19.97 -6.86 -22.66
CA ARG A 513 -20.96 -6.83 -23.74
C ARG A 513 -22.05 -5.78 -23.50
N SER A 514 -22.51 -5.60 -22.26
CA SER A 514 -23.46 -4.53 -21.95
C SER A 514 -22.82 -3.15 -22.09
N LEU A 515 -21.57 -3.00 -21.65
CA LEU A 515 -20.82 -1.75 -21.72
C LEU A 515 -20.38 -1.37 -23.13
N LEU A 516 -19.83 -2.30 -23.91
CA LEU A 516 -19.47 -2.15 -25.32
C LEU A 516 -20.73 -1.87 -26.16
N GLY A 517 -21.86 -2.51 -25.85
CA GLY A 517 -23.15 -2.19 -26.47
C GLY A 517 -23.53 -0.72 -26.27
N GLU A 518 -23.42 -0.20 -25.04
CA GLU A 518 -23.67 1.23 -24.76
C GLU A 518 -22.63 2.16 -25.39
N LEU A 519 -21.35 1.80 -25.36
CA LEU A 519 -20.25 2.64 -25.84
C LEU A 519 -20.26 2.73 -27.37
N VAL A 520 -20.45 1.60 -28.05
CA VAL A 520 -20.64 1.53 -29.50
C VAL A 520 -21.93 2.26 -29.89
N GLY A 521 -23.01 2.08 -29.12
CA GLY A 521 -24.25 2.84 -29.32
C GLY A 521 -24.05 4.36 -29.28
N ARG A 522 -23.31 4.87 -28.28
CA ARG A 522 -23.02 6.32 -28.13
C ARG A 522 -22.04 6.87 -29.15
N VAL A 523 -21.09 6.07 -29.62
CA VAL A 523 -20.19 6.46 -30.72
C VAL A 523 -20.98 6.53 -32.03
N ARG A 524 -21.87 5.56 -32.26
CA ARG A 524 -22.73 5.53 -33.46
C ARG A 524 -23.73 6.67 -33.47
N SER A 525 -24.30 7.05 -32.32
CA SER A 525 -25.23 8.19 -32.19
C SER A 525 -24.58 9.58 -32.24
N ARG A 526 -23.24 9.66 -32.29
CA ARG A 526 -22.49 10.92 -32.52
C ARG A 526 -21.91 11.01 -33.93
N ALA A 527 -21.90 9.89 -34.65
CA ALA A 527 -21.46 9.80 -36.04
C ALA A 527 -22.63 9.96 -37.04
N VAL A 528 -23.87 9.94 -36.53
CA VAL A 528 -25.10 10.39 -37.20
C VAL A 528 -25.45 11.73 -36.58
#